data_AF-A0A943GB04-F1
#
_entry.id   AF-A0A943GB04-F1
#
_cell.length_a   1.000
_cell.length_b   1.000
_cell.length_c   1.000
_cell.angle_alpha   90.00
_cell.angle_beta   90.00
_cell.angle_gamma   90.00
#
_symmetry.space_group_name_H-M   'P 1'
#
loop_
_entity.id
_entity.type
_entity.pdbx_description
1 polymer ?
#
loop_
_entity_poly.entity_id
_entity_poly.type
_entity_poly.pdbx_seq_one_letter_code
_entity_poly.pdbx_strand_id
1 'polypeptide(L)'
;MSITDEKLKAIFHANDYMTYVPKYDERKATAAKNRIHSRAKELFYKAWCSLLLGMDGKTILKNISKDDPVKLFEQSDESIIIEQAMKVLGDEEQLKAVFEVFFASMEKPLEDALSEQATSLGKSLEELTDDEMMQAVDKVAYRIMNFMIGKMMVLQSVVEIMQITKKNGAHEDFNPNVKVNHDRIDFKHKWDHPRTKLGKMLSFDKLDPDDELLAYYNDRPMDDERAFIELTQHFLASLDDATGRDIVLFKLHGKTQSEIAEMLGFSQGAIAKRIKKIKAKFDVLHTK
;
A
#
# COMPACT_ATOMS: atom_id res chain seq x y z
N MET A 1 2.14 -40.50 0.91
CA MET A 1 1.93 -39.93 -0.44
C MET A 1 1.66 -38.45 -0.24
N SER A 2 2.61 -37.57 -0.58
CA SER A 2 2.42 -36.12 -0.37
C SER A 2 1.33 -35.61 -1.32
N ILE A 3 0.34 -34.90 -0.77
CA ILE A 3 -0.68 -34.25 -1.60
C ILE A 3 -0.01 -33.06 -2.29
N THR A 4 -0.15 -32.95 -3.61
CA THR A 4 0.39 -31.82 -4.38
C THR A 4 -0.49 -30.59 -4.22
N ASP A 5 0.07 -29.39 -4.37
CA ASP A 5 -0.67 -28.12 -4.29
C ASP A 5 -1.85 -28.08 -5.28
N GLU A 6 -1.71 -28.69 -6.47
CA GLU A 6 -2.78 -28.81 -7.47
C GLU A 6 -3.95 -29.67 -6.99
N LYS A 7 -3.67 -30.79 -6.31
CA LYS A 7 -4.72 -31.66 -5.74
C LYS A 7 -5.44 -30.96 -4.60
N LEU A 8 -4.71 -30.25 -3.75
CA LEU A 8 -5.32 -29.44 -2.69
C LEU A 8 -6.19 -28.33 -3.26
N LYS A 9 -5.73 -27.67 -4.33
CA LYS A 9 -6.49 -26.62 -5.02
C LYS A 9 -7.79 -27.17 -5.60
N ALA A 10 -7.74 -28.35 -6.22
CA ALA A 10 -8.93 -29.03 -6.74
C ALA A 10 -9.93 -29.40 -5.63
N ILE A 11 -9.44 -29.90 -4.48
CA ILE A 11 -10.30 -30.18 -3.31
C ILE A 11 -10.92 -28.88 -2.80
N PHE A 12 -10.13 -27.81 -2.70
CA PHE A 12 -10.62 -26.53 -2.21
C PHE A 12 -11.69 -25.97 -3.15
N HIS A 13 -11.48 -26.00 -4.47
CA HIS A 13 -12.46 -25.53 -5.45
C HIS A 13 -13.75 -26.39 -5.48
N ALA A 14 -13.68 -27.66 -5.10
CA ALA A 14 -14.84 -28.54 -5.01
C ALA A 14 -15.71 -28.28 -3.77
N ASN A 15 -15.21 -27.53 -2.79
CA ASN A 15 -15.90 -27.23 -1.54
C ASN A 15 -16.08 -25.71 -1.41
N ASP A 16 -17.32 -25.25 -1.23
CA ASP A 16 -17.58 -23.82 -1.06
C ASP A 16 -17.35 -23.40 0.39
N TYR A 17 -16.23 -22.73 0.65
CA TYR A 17 -15.90 -22.15 1.95
C TYR A 17 -16.30 -20.66 2.08
N MET A 18 -16.87 -20.04 1.03
CA MET A 18 -17.26 -18.62 1.04
C MET A 18 -18.62 -18.37 1.69
N THR A 19 -19.41 -19.42 1.90
CA THR A 19 -20.75 -19.33 2.52
C THR A 19 -20.71 -19.41 4.04
N TYR A 20 -19.52 -19.36 4.65
CA TYR A 20 -19.38 -19.42 6.08
C TYR A 20 -20.02 -18.21 6.76
N VAL A 21 -20.98 -18.46 7.63
CA VAL A 21 -21.59 -17.43 8.47
C VAL A 21 -20.96 -17.52 9.86
N PRO A 22 -20.26 -16.46 10.32
CA PRO A 22 -19.70 -16.44 11.66
C PRO A 22 -20.79 -16.65 12.72
N LYS A 23 -20.56 -17.59 13.63
CA LYS A 23 -21.45 -17.88 14.76
C LYS A 23 -21.09 -17.06 16.00
N TYR A 24 -19.90 -16.47 16.03
CA TYR A 24 -19.44 -15.67 17.16
C TYR A 24 -20.17 -14.33 17.25
N ASP A 25 -20.71 -14.02 18.44
CA ASP A 25 -21.40 -12.76 18.72
C ASP A 25 -20.69 -12.04 19.88
N GLU A 26 -19.95 -10.98 19.54
CA GLU A 26 -19.19 -10.13 20.47
C GLU A 26 -20.07 -9.55 21.60
N ARG A 27 -21.38 -9.37 21.35
CA ARG A 27 -22.32 -8.81 22.34
C ARG A 27 -22.76 -9.82 23.39
N LYS A 28 -22.71 -11.11 23.05
CA LYS A 28 -23.12 -12.22 23.94
C LYS A 28 -21.94 -12.89 24.63
N ALA A 29 -20.73 -12.68 24.12
CA ALA A 29 -19.51 -13.27 24.67
C ALA A 29 -19.01 -12.53 25.93
N THR A 30 -18.25 -13.25 26.76
CA THR A 30 -17.61 -12.67 27.95
C THR A 30 -16.46 -11.75 27.56
N ALA A 31 -16.12 -10.79 28.42
CA ALA A 31 -15.02 -9.86 28.18
C ALA A 31 -13.67 -10.58 27.92
N ALA A 32 -13.41 -11.69 28.61
CA ALA A 32 -12.22 -12.52 28.38
C ALA A 32 -12.22 -13.15 26.99
N LYS A 33 -13.36 -13.72 26.56
CA LYS A 33 -13.51 -14.29 25.20
C LYS A 33 -13.37 -13.21 24.13
N ASN A 34 -13.90 -12.01 24.36
CA ASN A 34 -13.75 -10.88 23.44
C ASN A 34 -12.28 -10.47 23.30
N ARG A 35 -11.51 -10.44 24.39
CA ARG A 35 -10.06 -10.14 24.34
C ARG A 35 -9.29 -11.15 23.50
N ILE A 36 -9.54 -12.44 23.70
CA ILE A 36 -8.89 -13.52 22.94
C ILE A 36 -9.27 -13.41 21.45
N HIS A 37 -10.55 -13.24 21.16
CA HIS A 37 -11.06 -13.09 19.81
C HIS A 37 -10.44 -11.88 19.09
N SER A 38 -10.42 -10.69 19.72
CA SER A 38 -9.78 -9.50 19.16
C SER A 38 -8.28 -9.70 18.92
N ARG A 39 -7.59 -10.40 19.83
CA ARG A 39 -6.16 -10.71 19.66
C ARG A 39 -5.93 -11.66 18.48
N ALA A 40 -6.77 -12.67 18.31
CA ALA A 40 -6.69 -13.60 17.19
C ALA A 40 -6.94 -12.89 15.84
N LYS A 41 -7.92 -11.98 15.77
CA LYS A 41 -8.16 -11.09 14.61
C LYS A 41 -6.91 -10.31 14.25
N GLU A 42 -6.31 -9.65 15.23
CA GLU A 42 -5.11 -8.85 15.01
C GLU A 42 -3.94 -9.68 14.46
N LEU A 43 -3.72 -10.89 14.98
CA LEU A 43 -2.65 -11.78 14.52
C LEU A 43 -2.91 -12.27 13.09
N PHE A 44 -4.14 -12.70 12.79
CA PHE A 44 -4.53 -13.14 11.45
C PHE A 44 -4.39 -12.01 10.43
N TYR A 45 -4.96 -10.83 10.72
CA TYR A 45 -4.93 -9.67 9.83
C TYR A 45 -3.49 -9.24 9.50
N LYS A 46 -2.59 -9.25 10.50
CA LYS A 46 -1.17 -8.93 10.31
C LYS A 46 -0.49 -9.94 9.37
N ALA A 47 -0.71 -11.23 9.59
CA ALA A 47 -0.15 -12.29 8.75
C ALA A 47 -0.68 -12.19 7.32
N TRP A 48 -2.00 -12.06 7.16
CA TRP A 48 -2.64 -11.90 5.86
C TRP A 48 -2.09 -10.69 5.10
N CYS A 49 -2.07 -9.50 5.70
CA CYS A 49 -1.54 -8.30 5.05
C CYS A 49 -0.06 -8.45 4.66
N SER A 50 0.76 -9.04 5.54
CA SER A 50 2.18 -9.24 5.27
C SER A 50 2.40 -10.17 4.08
N LEU A 51 1.63 -11.26 3.98
CA LEU A 51 1.72 -12.22 2.88
C LEU A 51 1.19 -11.63 1.58
N LEU A 52 0.07 -10.90 1.62
CA LEU A 52 -0.50 -10.24 0.46
C LEU A 52 0.50 -9.27 -0.17
N LEU A 53 1.20 -8.47 0.64
CA LEU A 53 2.29 -7.59 0.18
C LEU A 53 3.44 -8.36 -0.49
N GLY A 54 3.77 -9.55 0.03
CA GLY A 54 4.82 -10.41 -0.53
C GLY A 54 4.43 -11.11 -1.83
N MET A 55 3.15 -11.37 -2.06
CA MET A 55 2.61 -12.10 -3.21
C MET A 55 2.22 -11.19 -4.40
N ASP A 56 2.90 -10.05 -4.57
CA ASP A 56 2.62 -9.01 -5.59
C ASP A 56 1.39 -8.12 -5.30
N GLY A 57 0.79 -8.25 -4.11
CA GLY A 57 -0.30 -7.41 -3.65
C GLY A 57 0.19 -6.06 -3.17
N LYS A 58 0.37 -5.11 -4.09
CA LYS A 58 0.63 -3.69 -3.72
C LYS A 58 -0.59 -3.03 -3.06
N THR A 59 -1.75 -3.65 -3.23
CA THR A 59 -3.04 -3.18 -2.72
C THR A 59 -3.09 -3.29 -1.21
N ILE A 60 -3.48 -2.21 -0.54
CA ILE A 60 -3.64 -2.21 0.90
C ILE A 60 -5.09 -2.58 1.23
N LEU A 61 -5.33 -3.64 2.00
CA LEU A 61 -6.69 -4.10 2.33
C LEU A 61 -7.62 -3.02 2.94
N LYS A 62 -7.07 -2.00 3.59
CA LYS A 62 -7.86 -0.88 4.12
C LYS A 62 -8.48 -0.01 3.02
N ASN A 63 -7.84 0.03 1.85
CA ASN A 63 -8.19 0.88 0.71
C ASN A 63 -9.27 0.23 -0.17
N ILE A 64 -9.45 -1.08 -0.09
CA ILE A 64 -10.47 -1.79 -0.84
C ILE A 64 -11.79 -1.86 -0.08
N SER A 65 -12.88 -1.90 -0.83
CA SER A 65 -14.24 -2.03 -0.33
C SER A 65 -14.43 -3.38 0.36
N LYS A 66 -15.46 -3.45 1.21
CA LYS A 66 -15.93 -4.72 1.78
C LYS A 66 -16.40 -5.72 0.70
N ASP A 67 -16.82 -5.20 -0.46
CA ASP A 67 -17.37 -5.99 -1.55
C ASP A 67 -16.26 -6.47 -2.52
N ASP A 68 -15.00 -6.05 -2.30
CA ASP A 68 -13.85 -6.55 -3.06
C ASP A 68 -13.62 -8.05 -2.72
N PRO A 69 -13.45 -8.92 -3.73
CA PRO A 69 -13.27 -10.35 -3.50
C PRO A 69 -12.14 -10.66 -2.53
N VAL A 70 -11.00 -9.96 -2.61
CA VAL A 70 -9.84 -10.19 -1.73
C VAL A 70 -10.19 -9.85 -0.28
N LYS A 71 -11.03 -8.83 -0.06
CA LYS A 71 -11.52 -8.47 1.27
C LYS A 71 -12.50 -9.51 1.81
N LEU A 72 -13.34 -10.08 0.95
CA LEU A 72 -14.26 -11.16 1.32
C LEU A 72 -13.51 -12.42 1.77
N PHE A 73 -12.47 -12.84 1.04
CA PHE A 73 -11.62 -13.98 1.42
C PHE A 73 -10.99 -13.76 2.79
N GLU A 74 -10.40 -12.59 3.00
CA GLU A 74 -9.77 -12.24 4.28
C GLU A 74 -10.76 -12.35 5.45
N GLN A 75 -11.96 -11.79 5.31
CA GLN A 75 -12.97 -11.81 6.37
C GLN A 75 -13.55 -13.21 6.63
N SER A 76 -13.78 -13.99 5.58
CA SER A 76 -14.29 -15.36 5.70
C SER A 76 -13.28 -16.24 6.42
N ASP A 77 -12.03 -16.22 5.97
CA ASP A 77 -10.95 -17.02 6.54
C ASP A 77 -10.62 -16.61 7.97
N GLU A 78 -10.59 -15.29 8.25
CA GLU A 78 -10.45 -14.76 9.60
C GLU A 78 -11.50 -15.39 10.52
N SER A 79 -12.76 -15.35 10.10
CA SER A 79 -13.87 -15.83 10.91
C SER A 79 -13.81 -17.33 11.15
N ILE A 80 -13.51 -18.12 10.11
CA ILE A 80 -13.37 -19.58 10.21
C ILE A 80 -12.25 -19.93 11.18
N ILE A 81 -11.06 -19.37 10.98
CA ILE A 81 -9.86 -19.71 11.76
C ILE A 81 -10.04 -19.32 13.21
N ILE A 82 -10.56 -18.13 13.48
CA ILE A 82 -10.74 -17.65 14.84
C ILE A 82 -11.80 -18.46 15.57
N GLU A 83 -12.90 -18.84 14.92
CA GLU A 83 -13.91 -19.67 15.56
C GLU A 83 -13.39 -21.07 15.89
N GLN A 84 -12.56 -21.67 15.02
CA GLN A 84 -11.87 -22.92 15.35
C GLN A 84 -10.88 -22.73 16.51
N ALA A 85 -10.10 -21.64 16.51
CA ALA A 85 -9.17 -21.34 17.60
C ALA A 85 -9.92 -21.14 18.94
N MET A 86 -11.06 -20.45 18.93
CA MET A 86 -11.92 -20.26 20.09
C MET A 86 -12.53 -21.57 20.58
N LYS A 87 -12.88 -22.49 19.67
CA LYS A 87 -13.36 -23.82 20.02
C LYS A 87 -12.27 -24.64 20.71
N VAL A 88 -11.06 -24.67 20.13
CA VAL A 88 -9.90 -25.39 20.70
C VAL A 88 -9.52 -24.80 22.06
N LEU A 89 -9.44 -23.48 22.20
CA LEU A 89 -9.14 -22.82 23.48
C LEU A 89 -10.22 -23.02 24.54
N GLY A 90 -11.45 -23.34 24.13
CA GLY A 90 -12.56 -23.62 25.03
C GLY A 90 -12.63 -25.07 25.52
N ASP A 91 -11.78 -25.96 25.00
CA ASP A 91 -11.79 -27.39 25.29
C ASP A 91 -10.35 -27.85 25.60
N GLU A 92 -10.11 -28.21 26.86
CA GLU A 92 -8.77 -28.56 27.36
C GLU A 92 -8.19 -29.80 26.68
N GLU A 93 -9.03 -30.78 26.31
CA GLU A 93 -8.57 -31.99 25.62
C GLU A 93 -8.15 -31.67 24.18
N GLN A 94 -8.94 -30.86 23.47
CA GLN A 94 -8.58 -30.40 22.12
C GLN A 94 -7.32 -29.53 22.15
N LEU A 95 -7.19 -28.63 23.13
CA LEU A 95 -6.01 -27.79 23.29
C LEU A 95 -4.76 -28.64 23.50
N LYS A 96 -4.82 -29.63 24.40
CA LYS A 96 -3.72 -30.54 24.67
C LYS A 96 -3.33 -31.34 23.42
N ALA A 97 -4.32 -31.89 22.71
CA ALA A 97 -4.08 -32.63 21.47
C ALA A 97 -3.39 -31.76 20.40
N VAL A 98 -3.80 -30.49 20.25
CA VAL A 98 -3.16 -29.55 19.33
C VAL A 98 -1.71 -29.27 19.73
N PHE A 99 -1.44 -29.06 21.02
CA PHE A 99 -0.07 -28.89 21.50
C PHE A 99 0.79 -30.13 21.27
N GLU A 100 0.29 -31.34 21.54
CA GLU A 100 1.01 -32.58 21.29
C GLU A 100 1.40 -32.72 19.81
N VAL A 101 0.46 -32.47 18.89
CA VAL A 101 0.74 -32.50 17.45
C VAL A 101 1.73 -31.40 17.06
N PHE A 102 1.60 -30.19 17.61
CA PHE A 102 2.52 -29.09 17.36
C PHE A 102 3.95 -29.44 17.77
N PHE A 103 4.17 -29.83 19.03
CA PHE A 103 5.50 -30.14 19.54
C PHE A 103 6.11 -31.36 18.85
N ALA A 104 5.31 -32.38 18.52
CA ALA A 104 5.80 -33.55 17.79
C ALA A 104 6.16 -33.21 16.33
N SER A 105 5.34 -32.41 15.64
CA SER A 105 5.57 -32.08 14.22
C SER A 105 6.65 -31.02 14.03
N MET A 106 6.87 -30.18 15.05
CA MET A 106 7.77 -29.03 15.02
C MET A 106 8.99 -29.22 15.91
N GLU A 107 9.26 -30.43 16.39
CA GLU A 107 10.40 -30.78 17.26
C GLU A 107 11.70 -30.16 16.74
N LYS A 108 12.09 -30.50 15.51
CA LYS A 108 13.31 -29.97 14.89
C LYS A 108 13.29 -28.45 14.69
N PRO A 109 12.24 -27.83 14.10
CA PRO A 109 12.14 -26.37 14.05
C PRO A 109 12.24 -25.66 15.41
N LEU A 110 11.74 -26.28 16.48
CA LEU A 110 11.81 -25.75 17.85
C LEU A 110 13.22 -25.88 18.42
N GLU A 111 13.87 -27.03 18.25
CA GLU A 111 15.28 -27.23 18.63
C GLU A 111 16.20 -26.22 17.94
N ASP A 112 16.01 -26.02 16.63
CA ASP A 112 16.77 -25.05 15.84
C ASP A 112 16.53 -23.62 16.37
N ALA A 113 15.27 -23.25 16.63
CA ALA A 113 14.93 -21.92 17.14
C ALA A 113 15.45 -21.65 18.56
N LEU A 114 15.39 -22.65 19.45
CA LEU A 114 15.93 -22.55 20.81
C LEU A 114 17.46 -22.43 20.78
N SER A 115 18.12 -23.19 19.90
CA SER A 115 19.57 -23.11 19.70
C SER A 115 20.02 -21.76 19.13
N GLU A 116 19.29 -21.23 18.15
CA GLU A 116 19.49 -19.88 17.62
C GLU A 116 19.31 -18.82 18.71
N GLN A 117 18.26 -18.96 19.55
CA GLN A 117 17.98 -18.04 20.64
C GLN A 117 19.09 -18.07 21.71
N ALA A 118 19.52 -19.26 22.15
CA ALA A 118 20.64 -19.42 23.09
C ALA A 118 21.92 -18.79 22.55
N THR A 119 22.24 -19.07 21.29
CA THR A 119 23.42 -18.51 20.60
C THR A 119 23.35 -16.98 20.52
N SER A 120 22.18 -16.42 20.22
CA SER A 120 21.99 -14.97 20.12
C SER A 120 22.17 -14.23 21.45
N LEU A 121 21.92 -14.93 22.57
CA LEU A 121 22.05 -14.40 23.92
C LEU A 121 23.41 -14.75 24.55
N GLY A 122 24.25 -15.54 23.87
CA GLY A 122 25.52 -16.02 24.40
C GLY A 122 25.37 -16.95 25.60
N LYS A 123 24.22 -17.63 25.73
CA LYS A 123 23.88 -18.54 26.83
C LYS A 123 23.90 -19.99 26.35
N SER A 124 23.99 -20.93 27.28
CA SER A 124 23.67 -22.33 27.00
C SER A 124 22.15 -22.56 26.96
N LEU A 125 21.72 -23.68 26.37
CA LEU A 125 20.29 -24.01 26.23
C LEU A 125 19.60 -24.15 27.60
N GLU A 126 20.33 -24.63 28.61
CA GLU A 126 19.85 -24.88 29.97
C GLU A 126 19.73 -23.58 30.80
N GLU A 127 20.36 -22.49 30.36
CA GLU A 127 20.33 -21.18 31.01
C GLU A 127 19.25 -20.24 30.44
N LEU A 128 18.50 -20.70 29.43
CA LEU A 128 17.37 -19.96 28.90
C LEU A 128 16.26 -19.88 29.95
N THR A 129 15.77 -18.67 30.18
CA THR A 129 14.58 -18.43 31.01
C THR A 129 13.32 -18.82 30.24
N ASP A 130 12.24 -19.13 30.98
CA ASP A 130 10.93 -19.46 30.38
C ASP A 130 10.46 -18.40 29.36
N ASP A 131 10.69 -17.12 29.64
CA ASP A 131 10.34 -16.03 28.74
C ASP A 131 11.16 -16.04 27.44
N GLU A 132 12.46 -16.38 27.52
CA GLU A 132 13.33 -16.49 26.35
C GLU A 132 12.98 -17.72 25.51
N MET A 133 12.61 -18.83 26.16
CA MET A 133 12.10 -20.02 25.48
C MET A 133 10.77 -19.71 24.77
N MET A 134 9.85 -19.01 25.44
CA MET A 134 8.57 -18.61 24.86
C MET A 134 8.76 -17.75 23.61
N GLN A 135 9.73 -16.83 23.59
CA GLN A 135 10.04 -16.04 22.39
C GLN A 135 10.50 -16.91 21.21
N ALA A 136 11.26 -17.99 21.46
CA ALA A 136 11.68 -18.91 20.41
C ALA A 136 10.48 -19.72 19.87
N VAL A 137 9.62 -20.21 20.77
CA VAL A 137 8.38 -20.92 20.42
C VAL A 137 7.45 -20.02 19.61
N ASP A 138 7.27 -18.77 20.03
CA ASP A 138 6.44 -17.78 19.34
C ASP A 138 6.94 -17.50 17.92
N LYS A 139 8.26 -17.44 17.70
CA LYS A 139 8.84 -17.29 16.36
C LYS A 139 8.48 -18.48 15.45
N VAL A 140 8.53 -19.70 15.99
CA VAL A 140 8.19 -20.92 15.24
C VAL A 140 6.70 -20.96 14.94
N ALA A 141 5.85 -20.70 15.94
CA ALA A 141 4.40 -20.60 15.78
C ALA A 141 4.02 -19.53 14.73
N TYR A 142 4.67 -18.36 14.76
CA TYR A 142 4.47 -17.30 13.78
C TYR A 142 4.86 -17.73 12.35
N ARG A 143 5.99 -18.43 12.18
CA ARG A 143 6.41 -18.96 10.87
C ARG A 143 5.38 -19.95 10.32
N ILE A 144 4.88 -20.85 11.16
CA ILE A 144 3.87 -21.85 10.78
C ILE A 144 2.56 -21.18 10.40
N MET A 145 2.09 -20.22 11.19
CA MET A 145 0.87 -19.46 10.90
C MET A 145 0.97 -18.78 9.53
N ASN A 146 2.08 -18.09 9.25
CA ASN A 146 2.29 -17.45 7.94
C ASN A 146 2.37 -18.47 6.80
N PHE A 147 3.01 -19.61 7.02
CA PHE A 147 3.07 -20.68 6.02
C PHE A 147 1.68 -21.22 5.70
N MET A 148 0.87 -21.51 6.72
CA MET A 148 -0.48 -22.05 6.55
C MET A 148 -1.43 -21.04 5.90
N ILE A 149 -1.41 -19.77 6.33
CA ILE A 149 -2.21 -18.70 5.70
C ILE A 149 -1.76 -18.51 4.25
N GLY A 150 -0.44 -18.50 4.00
CA GLY A 150 0.09 -18.35 2.65
C GLY A 150 -0.33 -19.49 1.73
N LYS A 151 -0.32 -20.73 2.24
CA LYS A 151 -0.85 -21.89 1.50
C LYS A 151 -2.34 -21.75 1.21
N MET A 152 -3.13 -21.35 2.19
CA MET A 152 -4.57 -21.13 2.02
C MET A 152 -4.87 -20.08 0.93
N MET A 153 -4.16 -18.95 0.93
CA MET A 153 -4.27 -17.93 -0.12
C MET A 153 -4.01 -18.49 -1.52
N VAL A 154 -2.98 -19.32 -1.67
CA VAL A 154 -2.65 -19.96 -2.96
C VAL A 154 -3.72 -20.96 -3.39
N LEU A 155 -4.26 -21.74 -2.44
CA LEU A 155 -5.33 -22.70 -2.70
C LEU A 155 -6.64 -22.03 -3.12
N GLN A 156 -6.93 -20.86 -2.56
CA GLN A 156 -8.08 -20.03 -2.90
C GLN A 156 -7.87 -19.20 -4.17
N SER A 157 -6.69 -19.25 -4.78
CA SER A 157 -6.33 -18.41 -5.92
C SER A 157 -6.40 -16.89 -5.63
N VAL A 158 -6.11 -16.47 -4.40
CA VAL A 158 -6.21 -15.05 -3.98
C VAL A 158 -5.35 -14.15 -4.87
N VAL A 159 -4.16 -14.61 -5.27
CA VAL A 159 -3.24 -13.84 -6.12
C VAL A 159 -3.81 -13.66 -7.52
N GLU A 160 -4.32 -14.74 -8.13
CA GLU A 160 -4.93 -14.69 -9.46
C GLU A 160 -6.18 -13.82 -9.46
N ILE A 161 -7.03 -13.95 -8.44
CA ILE A 161 -8.23 -13.13 -8.26
C ILE A 161 -7.84 -11.67 -8.12
N MET A 162 -6.87 -11.35 -7.27
CA MET A 162 -6.37 -9.98 -7.10
C MET A 162 -5.86 -9.38 -8.42
N GLN A 163 -5.14 -10.15 -9.25
CA GLN A 163 -4.69 -9.68 -10.56
C GLN A 163 -5.86 -9.42 -11.52
N ILE A 164 -6.90 -10.26 -11.49
CA ILE A 164 -8.13 -10.07 -12.27
C ILE A 164 -8.89 -8.83 -11.79
N THR A 165 -9.09 -8.69 -10.47
CA THR A 165 -9.74 -7.53 -9.86
C THR A 165 -8.99 -6.25 -10.19
N LYS A 166 -7.66 -6.25 -10.17
CA LYS A 166 -6.87 -5.08 -10.58
C LYS A 166 -7.09 -4.70 -12.05
N LYS A 167 -7.19 -5.68 -12.95
CA LYS A 167 -7.43 -5.45 -14.39
C LYS A 167 -8.85 -4.98 -14.68
N ASN A 168 -9.83 -5.52 -13.96
CA ASN A 168 -11.26 -5.28 -14.16
C ASN A 168 -11.87 -4.37 -13.09
N GLY A 169 -11.03 -3.65 -12.34
CA GLY A 169 -11.46 -2.92 -11.17
C GLY A 169 -12.51 -1.87 -11.49
N ALA A 170 -13.41 -1.66 -10.55
CA ALA A 170 -14.46 -0.67 -10.60
C ALA A 170 -14.26 0.41 -9.52
N HIS A 171 -14.97 1.53 -9.62
CA HIS A 171 -14.85 2.58 -8.60
C HIS A 171 -15.41 2.13 -7.23
N GLU A 172 -16.34 1.19 -7.26
CA GLU A 172 -17.02 0.57 -6.12
C GLU A 172 -16.10 -0.36 -5.32
N ASP A 173 -15.00 -0.82 -5.92
CA ASP A 173 -14.01 -1.70 -5.27
C ASP A 173 -13.16 -0.94 -4.24
N PHE A 174 -13.28 0.39 -4.14
CA PHE A 174 -12.49 1.21 -3.23
C PHE A 174 -13.31 1.70 -2.03
N ASN A 175 -12.70 1.64 -0.85
CA ASN A 175 -13.30 2.14 0.37
C ASN A 175 -13.47 3.67 0.32
N PRO A 176 -14.72 4.20 0.37
CA PRO A 176 -14.96 5.63 0.28
C PRO A 176 -14.53 6.40 1.54
N ASN A 177 -14.41 5.71 2.69
CA ASN A 177 -14.11 6.32 3.98
C ASN A 177 -12.61 6.61 4.18
N VAL A 178 -11.74 6.06 3.33
CA VAL A 178 -10.30 6.31 3.41
C VAL A 178 -9.95 7.58 2.65
N LYS A 179 -9.57 8.63 3.39
CA LYS A 179 -9.20 9.94 2.82
C LYS A 179 -8.04 9.86 1.83
N VAL A 180 -6.99 9.11 2.17
CA VAL A 180 -5.80 8.93 1.33
C VAL A 180 -5.76 7.49 0.83
N ASN A 181 -6.48 7.25 -0.27
CA ASN A 181 -6.55 5.96 -0.93
C ASN A 181 -5.70 6.02 -2.21
N HIS A 182 -4.43 5.64 -2.09
CA HIS A 182 -3.49 5.64 -3.21
C HIS A 182 -3.94 4.68 -4.31
N ASP A 183 -4.48 3.52 -3.95
CA ASP A 183 -4.96 2.53 -4.94
C ASP A 183 -6.09 3.11 -5.81
N ARG A 184 -7.03 3.87 -5.21
CA ARG A 184 -8.10 4.57 -5.94
C ARG A 184 -7.58 5.69 -6.81
N ILE A 185 -6.56 6.42 -6.33
CA ILE A 185 -5.92 7.51 -7.07
C ILE A 185 -5.22 6.91 -8.29
N ASP A 186 -4.38 5.90 -8.10
CA ASP A 186 -3.66 5.20 -9.16
C ASP A 186 -4.63 4.60 -10.19
N PHE A 187 -5.73 3.98 -9.73
CA PHE A 187 -6.80 3.51 -10.60
C PHE A 187 -7.41 4.62 -11.47
N LYS A 188 -7.78 5.75 -10.86
CA LYS A 188 -8.37 6.90 -11.59
C LYS A 188 -7.39 7.53 -12.57
N HIS A 189 -6.12 7.65 -12.19
CA HIS A 189 -5.09 8.26 -13.00
C HIS A 189 -4.48 7.28 -14.02
N LYS A 190 -4.86 5.98 -13.96
CA LYS A 190 -4.26 4.88 -14.73
C LYS A 190 -2.74 4.86 -14.62
N TRP A 191 -2.24 5.26 -13.46
CA TRP A 191 -0.83 5.15 -13.15
C TRP A 191 -0.59 3.69 -12.82
N ASP A 192 -0.31 2.89 -13.84
CA ASP A 192 0.60 1.79 -13.62
C ASP A 192 1.86 2.46 -13.12
N HIS A 193 2.21 2.31 -11.84
CA HIS A 193 3.58 2.52 -11.43
C HIS A 193 4.33 1.29 -11.95
N PRO A 194 5.02 1.33 -13.12
CA PRO A 194 6.31 0.70 -13.11
C PRO A 194 7.03 1.52 -12.03
N ARG A 195 7.25 0.90 -10.86
CA ARG A 195 8.61 1.00 -10.37
C ARG A 195 9.40 0.38 -11.50
N THR A 196 9.78 1.21 -12.48
CA THR A 196 10.93 0.99 -13.32
C THR A 196 11.91 0.36 -12.36
N LYS A 197 12.32 -0.89 -12.60
CA LYS A 197 13.44 -1.43 -11.84
C LYS A 197 14.49 -0.34 -11.91
N LEU A 198 14.75 0.36 -10.80
CA LEU A 198 15.84 1.29 -10.66
C LEU A 198 17.06 0.47 -11.09
N GLY A 199 17.52 0.66 -12.33
CA GLY A 199 18.51 -0.23 -12.96
C GLY A 199 18.27 -0.67 -14.40
N LYS A 200 17.09 -0.48 -15.03
CA LYS A 200 17.00 -0.53 -16.50
C LYS A 200 16.84 0.86 -17.07
N MET A 201 17.97 1.56 -17.15
CA MET A 201 18.18 2.72 -18.01
C MET A 201 17.47 2.47 -19.35
N LEU A 202 16.54 3.35 -19.74
CA LEU A 202 16.32 3.58 -21.17
C LEU A 202 17.71 3.96 -21.72
N SER A 203 18.23 3.24 -22.73
CA SER A 203 19.63 3.45 -23.12
C SER A 203 19.83 4.92 -23.53
N PHE A 204 20.90 5.50 -23.01
CA PHE A 204 21.29 6.89 -23.28
C PHE A 204 21.59 7.13 -24.77
N ASP A 205 21.68 6.08 -25.59
CA ASP A 205 21.93 6.16 -27.03
C ASP A 205 20.75 6.78 -27.83
N LYS A 206 19.65 7.13 -27.16
CA LYS A 206 18.51 7.84 -27.74
C LYS A 206 18.35 9.27 -27.26
N LEU A 207 19.22 9.74 -26.37
CA LEU A 207 19.23 11.14 -25.96
C LEU A 207 20.14 11.90 -26.92
N ASP A 208 19.59 12.89 -27.60
CA ASP A 208 20.36 13.82 -28.42
C ASP A 208 21.27 14.63 -27.48
N PRO A 209 22.60 14.50 -27.56
CA PRO A 209 23.52 15.22 -26.68
C PRO A 209 23.46 16.74 -26.86
N ASP A 210 22.82 17.23 -27.93
CA ASP A 210 22.62 18.65 -28.21
C ASP A 210 21.25 19.16 -27.74
N ASP A 211 20.46 18.35 -27.01
CA ASP A 211 19.19 18.78 -26.44
C ASP A 211 19.43 19.78 -25.28
N GLU A 212 19.24 21.08 -25.58
CA GLU A 212 19.38 22.20 -24.63
C GLU A 212 18.57 22.01 -23.33
N LEU A 213 17.54 21.16 -23.34
CA LEU A 213 16.72 20.83 -22.16
C LEU A 213 17.48 20.06 -21.07
N LEU A 214 18.55 19.32 -21.41
CA LEU A 214 19.37 18.58 -20.44
C LEU A 214 20.28 19.50 -19.60
N ALA A 215 20.62 20.70 -20.09
CA ALA A 215 21.45 21.65 -19.36
C ALA A 215 20.72 22.29 -18.16
N TYR A 216 19.39 22.21 -18.12
CA TYR A 216 18.56 22.81 -17.07
C TYR A 216 18.52 22.00 -15.76
N TYR A 217 18.89 20.71 -15.81
CA TYR A 217 18.82 19.77 -14.67
C TYR A 217 20.19 19.39 -14.12
N ASN A 218 21.09 20.36 -13.94
CA ASN A 218 22.32 20.13 -13.18
C ASN A 218 22.03 20.10 -11.68
N ASP A 219 22.43 19.01 -11.02
CA ASP A 219 22.25 18.60 -9.61
C ASP A 219 22.68 19.63 -8.53
N ARG A 220 22.07 20.81 -8.49
CA ARG A 220 22.06 21.65 -7.29
C ARG A 220 20.72 21.51 -6.58
N PRO A 221 20.68 21.38 -5.24
CA PRO A 221 19.43 21.40 -4.51
C PRO A 221 18.68 22.69 -4.87
N MET A 222 17.50 22.52 -5.47
CA MET A 222 16.69 23.63 -5.97
C MET A 222 16.15 24.40 -4.76
N ASP A 223 16.64 25.62 -4.58
CA ASP A 223 16.03 26.58 -3.66
C ASP A 223 14.75 27.07 -4.36
N ASP A 224 13.61 26.49 -3.98
CA ASP A 224 12.30 26.72 -4.62
C ASP A 224 11.99 28.20 -4.81
N GLU A 225 12.49 29.05 -3.91
CA GLU A 225 12.30 30.50 -3.96
C GLU A 225 13.19 31.18 -5.01
N ARG A 226 14.45 30.74 -5.17
CA ARG A 226 15.33 31.22 -6.25
C ARG A 226 14.88 30.74 -7.62
N ALA A 227 14.47 29.47 -7.72
CA ALA A 227 13.95 28.91 -8.96
C ALA A 227 12.68 29.65 -9.42
N PHE A 228 11.77 29.97 -8.48
CA PHE A 228 10.60 30.78 -8.76
C PHE A 228 10.96 32.20 -9.23
N ILE A 229 11.94 32.84 -8.60
CA ILE A 229 12.43 34.18 -9.00
C ILE A 229 13.04 34.14 -10.40
N GLU A 230 13.90 33.16 -10.71
CA GLU A 230 14.55 33.03 -12.02
C GLU A 230 13.53 32.72 -13.14
N LEU A 231 12.58 31.81 -12.90
CA LEU A 231 11.49 31.51 -13.84
C LEU A 231 10.59 32.74 -14.07
N THR A 232 10.28 33.48 -13.01
CA THR A 232 9.50 34.71 -13.11
C THR A 232 10.24 35.77 -13.92
N GLN A 233 11.55 35.95 -13.69
CA GLN A 233 12.38 36.89 -14.45
C GLN A 233 12.50 36.50 -15.93
N HIS A 234 12.70 35.21 -16.21
CA HIS A 234 12.78 34.70 -17.57
C HIS A 234 11.44 34.89 -18.32
N PHE A 235 10.31 34.62 -17.67
CA PHE A 235 9.00 34.88 -18.25
C PHE A 235 8.76 36.37 -18.50
N LEU A 236 9.11 37.24 -17.55
CA LEU A 236 9.00 38.69 -17.74
C LEU A 236 9.88 39.20 -18.90
N ALA A 237 11.08 38.64 -19.08
CA ALA A 237 11.96 38.94 -20.20
C ALA A 237 11.35 38.51 -21.56
N SER A 238 10.60 37.41 -21.58
CA SER A 238 9.89 36.91 -22.78
C SER A 238 8.71 37.77 -23.23
N LEU A 239 8.28 38.73 -22.39
CA LEU A 239 7.25 39.70 -22.74
C LEU A 239 7.86 40.91 -23.41
N ASP A 240 7.48 41.14 -24.68
CA ASP A 240 7.97 42.26 -25.50
C ASP A 240 7.56 43.65 -24.98
N ASP A 241 6.52 43.74 -24.14
CA ASP A 241 5.89 45.01 -23.70
C ASP A 241 6.11 45.23 -22.19
N ALA A 242 6.67 46.39 -21.83
CA ALA A 242 6.88 46.82 -20.44
C ALA A 242 5.57 46.84 -19.64
N THR A 243 4.47 47.30 -20.26
CA THR A 243 3.15 47.30 -19.64
C THR A 243 2.68 45.88 -19.31
N GLY A 244 3.03 44.90 -20.15
CA GLY A 244 2.69 43.50 -19.93
C GLY A 244 3.43 42.92 -18.73
N ARG A 245 4.68 43.33 -18.50
CA ARG A 245 5.48 42.96 -17.34
C ARG A 245 4.87 43.50 -16.05
N ASP A 246 4.47 44.77 -16.05
CA ASP A 246 3.84 45.41 -14.89
C ASP A 246 2.51 44.76 -14.52
N ILE A 247 1.70 44.37 -15.52
CA ILE A 247 0.44 43.64 -15.29
C ILE A 247 0.70 42.29 -14.61
N VAL A 248 1.75 41.55 -15.00
CA VAL A 248 2.12 40.28 -14.38
C VAL A 248 2.57 40.48 -12.95
N LEU A 249 3.44 41.47 -12.69
CA LEU A 249 3.90 41.80 -11.33
C LEU A 249 2.73 42.19 -10.42
N PHE A 250 1.82 43.06 -10.88
CA PHE A 250 0.65 43.42 -10.08
C PHE A 250 -0.30 42.24 -9.83
N LYS A 251 -0.39 41.29 -10.77
CA LYS A 251 -1.16 40.06 -10.57
C LYS A 251 -0.52 39.12 -9.55
N LEU A 252 0.81 38.99 -9.56
CA LEU A 252 1.56 38.23 -8.55
C LEU A 252 1.38 38.82 -7.14
N HIS A 253 1.29 40.15 -7.04
CA HIS A 253 0.94 40.84 -5.79
C HIS A 253 -0.56 40.81 -5.44
N GLY A 254 -1.36 39.98 -6.11
CA GLY A 254 -2.77 39.75 -5.77
C GLY A 254 -3.75 40.84 -6.20
N LYS A 255 -3.33 41.84 -6.99
CA LYS A 255 -4.20 42.96 -7.37
C LYS A 255 -5.26 42.55 -8.39
N THR A 256 -6.45 43.12 -8.27
CA THR A 256 -7.58 42.88 -9.17
C THR A 256 -7.39 43.60 -10.51
N GLN A 257 -8.14 43.21 -11.55
CA GLN A 257 -8.00 43.84 -12.88
C GLN A 257 -8.40 45.32 -12.87
N SER A 258 -9.37 45.70 -12.04
CA SER A 258 -9.84 47.08 -11.88
C SER A 258 -8.79 47.97 -11.23
N GLU A 259 -8.09 47.48 -10.21
CA GLU A 259 -7.00 48.20 -9.54
C GLU A 259 -5.76 48.36 -10.45
N ILE A 260 -5.47 47.34 -11.28
CA ILE A 260 -4.40 47.41 -12.28
C ILE A 260 -4.72 48.43 -13.37
N ALA A 261 -5.97 48.48 -13.81
CA ALA A 261 -6.47 49.43 -14.79
C ALA A 261 -6.32 50.88 -14.28
N GLU A 262 -6.68 51.11 -13.02
CA GLU A 262 -6.54 52.42 -12.35
C GLU A 262 -5.09 52.86 -12.21
N MET A 263 -4.18 51.98 -11.74
CA MET A 263 -2.76 52.33 -11.56
C MET A 263 -1.99 52.52 -12.86
N LEU A 264 -2.32 51.77 -13.91
CA LEU A 264 -1.65 51.87 -15.22
C LEU A 264 -2.34 52.86 -16.17
N GLY A 265 -3.45 53.48 -15.75
CA GLY A 265 -4.18 54.47 -16.56
C GLY A 265 -4.88 53.89 -17.80
N PHE A 266 -5.25 52.60 -17.77
CA PHE A 266 -5.93 51.91 -18.88
C PHE A 266 -7.36 51.55 -18.52
N SER A 267 -8.19 51.24 -19.51
CA SER A 267 -9.51 50.65 -19.26
C SER A 267 -9.39 49.18 -18.85
N GLN A 268 -10.30 48.72 -18.00
CA GLN A 268 -10.34 47.31 -17.57
C GLN A 268 -10.37 46.33 -18.75
N GLY A 269 -11.11 46.67 -19.82
CA GLY A 269 -11.18 45.88 -21.05
C GLY A 269 -9.86 45.78 -21.81
N ALA A 270 -9.00 46.82 -21.75
CA ALA A 270 -7.67 46.78 -22.35
C ALA A 270 -6.72 45.87 -21.56
N ILE A 271 -6.78 45.91 -20.22
CA ILE A 271 -6.01 45.02 -19.35
C ILE A 271 -6.42 43.55 -19.55
N ALA A 272 -7.73 43.26 -19.63
CA ALA A 272 -8.22 41.90 -19.87
C ALA A 272 -7.72 41.31 -21.21
N LYS A 273 -7.68 42.12 -22.28
CA LYS A 273 -7.13 41.70 -23.58
C LYS A 273 -5.62 41.41 -23.49
N ARG A 274 -4.86 42.23 -22.75
CA ARG A 274 -3.42 42.01 -22.55
C ARG A 274 -3.13 40.76 -21.71
N ILE A 275 -3.90 40.52 -20.64
CA ILE A 275 -3.81 39.29 -19.84
C ILE A 275 -4.06 38.05 -20.71
N LYS A 276 -5.07 38.10 -21.59
CA LYS A 276 -5.35 36.98 -22.51
C LYS A 276 -4.18 36.70 -23.46
N LYS A 277 -3.51 37.75 -23.96
CA LYS A 277 -2.32 37.63 -24.81
C LYS A 277 -1.10 37.10 -24.05
N ILE A 278 -0.90 37.55 -22.81
CA ILE A 278 0.16 37.06 -21.91
C ILE A 278 -0.06 35.58 -21.60
N LYS A 279 -1.29 35.17 -21.30
CA LYS A 279 -1.65 33.77 -21.06
C LYS A 279 -1.39 32.89 -22.28
N ALA A 280 -1.77 33.35 -23.47
CA ALA A 280 -1.47 32.62 -24.71
C ALA A 280 0.03 32.45 -24.94
N LYS A 281 0.86 33.46 -24.61
CA LYS A 281 2.33 33.33 -24.67
C LYS A 281 2.86 32.32 -23.64
N PHE A 282 2.31 32.33 -22.43
CA PHE A 282 2.68 31.38 -21.37
C PHE A 282 2.32 29.94 -21.78
N ASP A 283 1.14 29.72 -22.33
CA ASP A 283 0.68 28.39 -22.77
C ASP A 283 1.55 27.84 -23.92
N VAL A 284 2.02 28.69 -24.84
CA VAL A 284 2.94 28.32 -25.93
C VAL A 284 4.34 27.96 -25.42
N LEU A 285 4.82 28.59 -24.35
CA LEU A 285 6.10 28.25 -23.71
C LEU A 285 6.07 26.90 -23.00
N HIS A 286 4.89 26.38 -22.65
CA HIS A 286 4.71 25.07 -22.01
C HIS A 286 4.40 23.92 -22.99
N THR A 287 4.17 24.21 -24.28
CA THR A 287 3.85 23.19 -25.31
C THR A 287 5.00 22.91 -26.27
N LYS A 288 6.17 23.52 -26.04
CA LYS A 288 7.46 23.10 -26.61
C LYS A 288 8.26 22.42 -25.51
#